data_AF-A0A3A0F9G0-F1
#
_entry.id   AF-A0A3A0F9G0-F1
#
_cell.length_a   1.000
_cell.length_b   1.000
_cell.length_c   1.000
_cell.angle_alpha   90.00
_cell.angle_beta   90.00
_cell.angle_gamma   90.00
#
_symmetry.space_group_name_H-M   'P 1'
#
loop_
_entity.id
_entity.type
_entity.pdbx_description
1 polymer ?
#
loop_
_entity_poly.entity_id
_entity_poly.type
_entity_poly.pdbx_seq_one_letter_code
_entity_poly.pdbx_strand_id
1 'polypeptide(L)'
;MRVLNRFLLGAALVLAASQPRVADATPLNLVLPQFPDILSQFIDVTYDAETDALSADGYALQILVGPGQLLSIVDGTFNIDVITDGTSVSGVDGDDFSITGGLDLDADGVVDVAGTLLTGEIAAFGANDQGPGVFEFVFDLTGGLLDGELFSLPQAGVVLGADGNSTYAGNFDSSFSNLMGGFAGTGTGSADTAPIPEPGTLLLLGSGIAGLVGFGRRGRR
;
A
#
# COMPACT_ATOMS: atom_id res chain seq x y z
N MET A 1 36.10 -58.62 25.86
CA MET A 1 35.04 -58.63 24.83
C MET A 1 33.73 -58.19 25.46
N ARG A 2 33.26 -56.99 25.10
CA ARG A 2 31.85 -56.58 24.91
C ARG A 2 31.82 -55.07 24.71
N VAL A 3 31.81 -54.71 23.43
CA VAL A 3 31.43 -53.40 22.89
C VAL A 3 29.94 -53.23 23.17
N LEU A 4 29.47 -52.10 23.75
CA LEU A 4 28.14 -51.55 23.44
C LEU A 4 27.90 -50.17 24.09
N ASN A 5 27.07 -49.39 23.39
CA ASN A 5 26.32 -48.20 23.81
C ASN A 5 27.01 -46.83 23.85
N ARG A 6 27.26 -46.30 22.65
CA ARG A 6 27.26 -44.86 22.38
C ARG A 6 26.45 -44.54 21.13
N PHE A 7 25.17 -44.88 21.14
CA PHE A 7 24.18 -44.39 20.18
C PHE A 7 22.88 -44.28 20.96
N LEU A 8 22.14 -43.19 20.78
CA LEU A 8 20.90 -42.77 21.46
C LEU A 8 21.10 -41.61 22.45
N LEU A 9 21.51 -40.45 21.94
CA LEU A 9 21.12 -39.16 22.53
C LEU A 9 21.23 -38.07 21.45
N GLY A 10 20.41 -38.17 20.40
CA GLY A 10 20.50 -37.25 19.26
C GLY A 10 19.30 -37.22 18.33
N ALA A 11 18.10 -37.55 18.83
CA ALA A 11 16.90 -37.61 17.99
C ALA A 11 15.61 -37.21 18.74
N ALA A 12 15.63 -36.13 19.53
CA ALA A 12 14.44 -35.66 20.23
C ALA A 12 14.22 -34.14 20.17
N LEU A 13 14.87 -33.42 19.24
CA LEU A 13 14.74 -31.95 19.15
C LEU A 13 14.74 -31.40 17.71
N VAL A 14 14.08 -32.06 16.75
CA VAL A 14 13.79 -31.44 15.43
C VAL A 14 12.50 -32.03 14.85
N LEU A 15 11.37 -31.92 15.54
CA LEU A 15 10.06 -32.36 15.01
C LEU A 15 8.91 -31.38 15.31
N ALA A 16 9.23 -30.14 15.65
CA ALA A 16 8.24 -29.10 15.96
C ALA A 16 8.27 -27.90 14.99
N ALA A 17 8.78 -28.06 13.77
CA ALA A 17 8.86 -26.95 12.81
C ALA A 17 8.59 -27.42 11.38
N SER A 18 7.35 -27.80 11.09
CA SER A 18 6.81 -27.81 9.71
C SER A 18 5.29 -27.90 9.76
N GLN A 19 4.64 -26.92 10.37
CA GLN A 19 3.28 -26.59 9.97
C GLN A 19 3.45 -25.56 8.85
N PRO A 20 3.01 -25.81 7.61
CA PRO A 20 2.93 -24.75 6.62
C PRO A 20 1.99 -23.70 7.19
N ARG A 21 2.54 -22.55 7.57
CA ARG A 21 1.73 -21.36 7.79
C ARG A 21 1.55 -20.76 6.41
N VAL A 22 0.32 -20.74 5.93
CA VAL A 22 -0.07 -19.85 4.84
C VAL A 22 0.20 -18.44 5.38
N ALA A 23 1.07 -17.71 4.71
CA ALA A 23 1.50 -16.40 5.16
C ALA A 23 0.55 -15.36 4.54
N ASP A 24 -0.62 -15.15 5.14
CA ASP A 24 -1.50 -14.06 4.71
C ASP A 24 -0.80 -12.70 4.90
N ALA A 25 -1.04 -11.79 3.98
CA ALA A 25 -0.47 -10.45 3.92
C ALA A 25 -0.97 -9.71 5.14
N THR A 26 -0.08 -9.54 6.11
CA THR A 26 -0.37 -8.72 7.28
C THR A 26 -0.47 -7.26 6.86
N PRO A 27 -1.30 -6.44 7.53
CA PRO A 27 -1.30 -5.00 7.30
C PRO A 27 0.13 -4.43 7.37
N LEU A 28 0.46 -3.54 6.45
CA LEU A 28 1.70 -2.76 6.49
C LEU A 28 1.70 -1.78 7.67
N ASN A 29 0.52 -1.51 8.26
CA ASN A 29 0.27 -0.54 9.32
C ASN A 29 0.65 0.87 8.85
N LEU A 30 0.20 1.23 7.65
CA LEU A 30 0.38 2.57 7.14
C LEU A 30 -0.35 3.55 8.04
N VAL A 31 0.40 4.46 8.66
CA VAL A 31 -0.16 5.58 9.42
C VAL A 31 -0.16 6.78 8.49
N LEU A 32 -1.23 6.93 7.73
CA LEU A 32 -1.45 8.10 6.90
C LEU A 32 -1.88 9.29 7.78
N PRO A 33 -1.58 10.54 7.36
CA PRO A 33 -2.08 11.73 8.05
C PRO A 33 -3.61 11.69 8.17
N GLN A 34 -4.16 12.33 9.20
CA GLN A 34 -5.61 12.35 9.47
C GLN A 34 -6.45 13.01 8.37
N PHE A 35 -5.80 13.67 7.41
CA PHE A 35 -6.42 14.23 6.22
C PHE A 35 -5.72 13.62 5.01
N PRO A 36 -6.46 13.05 4.06
CA PRO A 36 -5.87 12.47 2.87
C PRO A 36 -5.18 13.56 2.05
N ASP A 37 -3.99 13.27 1.53
CA ASP A 37 -3.33 14.19 0.61
C ASP A 37 -4.04 14.16 -0.75
N ILE A 38 -4.47 12.99 -1.21
CA ILE A 38 -5.46 12.83 -2.29
C ILE A 38 -6.59 11.93 -1.80
N LEU A 39 -7.82 12.45 -1.89
CA LEU A 39 -9.04 11.70 -1.57
C LEU A 39 -9.65 11.11 -2.84
N SER A 40 -9.85 9.79 -2.84
CA SER A 40 -10.57 9.06 -3.88
C SER A 40 -11.80 8.33 -3.31
N GLN A 41 -12.90 8.28 -4.06
CA GLN A 41 -14.15 7.66 -3.64
C GLN A 41 -14.92 7.01 -4.80
N PHE A 42 -16.01 6.31 -4.45
CA PHE A 42 -16.84 5.54 -5.37
C PHE A 42 -16.01 4.50 -6.12
N ILE A 43 -15.14 3.82 -5.36
CA ILE A 43 -14.20 2.86 -5.90
C ILE A 43 -14.86 1.48 -5.94
N ASP A 44 -14.91 0.92 -7.14
CA ASP A 44 -15.16 -0.49 -7.40
C ASP A 44 -13.91 -1.28 -7.03
N VAL A 45 -13.99 -2.15 -6.03
CA VAL A 45 -12.91 -3.06 -5.66
C VAL A 45 -13.34 -4.47 -6.05
N THR A 46 -12.52 -5.14 -6.85
CA THR A 46 -12.78 -6.51 -7.31
C THR A 46 -11.53 -7.36 -7.20
N TYR A 47 -11.70 -8.61 -6.77
CA TYR A 47 -10.65 -9.61 -6.73
C TYR A 47 -11.13 -10.89 -7.39
N ASP A 48 -10.30 -11.49 -8.24
CA ASP A 48 -10.53 -12.78 -8.86
C ASP A 48 -9.49 -13.82 -8.41
N ALA A 49 -9.93 -14.80 -7.61
CA ALA A 49 -9.08 -15.85 -7.08
C ALA A 49 -8.57 -16.86 -8.13
N GLU A 50 -9.11 -16.86 -9.36
CA GLU A 50 -8.55 -17.71 -10.43
C GLU A 50 -7.30 -17.09 -11.06
N THR A 51 -7.20 -15.76 -11.02
CA THR A 51 -6.13 -14.99 -11.69
C THR A 51 -5.26 -14.20 -10.72
N ASP A 52 -5.60 -14.22 -9.43
CA ASP A 52 -5.02 -13.39 -8.38
C ASP A 52 -5.11 -11.88 -8.67
N ALA A 53 -5.98 -11.47 -9.60
CA ALA A 53 -6.10 -10.08 -10.00
C ALA A 53 -6.94 -9.29 -8.99
N LEU A 54 -6.34 -8.26 -8.39
CA LEU A 54 -7.02 -7.26 -7.55
C LEU A 54 -7.04 -5.93 -8.31
N SER A 55 -8.23 -5.40 -8.55
CA SER A 55 -8.44 -4.14 -9.24
C SER A 55 -9.28 -3.19 -8.38
N ALA A 56 -8.94 -1.89 -8.43
CA ALA A 56 -9.66 -0.82 -7.77
C ALA A 56 -9.83 0.39 -8.69
N ASP A 57 -11.05 0.62 -9.18
CA ASP A 57 -11.38 1.69 -10.13
C ASP A 57 -12.37 2.68 -9.52
N GLY A 58 -12.08 3.98 -9.57
CA GLY A 58 -12.99 5.01 -9.07
C GLY A 58 -12.59 6.41 -9.45
N TYR A 59 -12.96 7.38 -8.60
CA TYR A 59 -12.74 8.79 -8.87
C TYR A 59 -11.80 9.41 -7.84
N ALA A 60 -10.77 10.10 -8.34
CA ALA A 60 -9.98 11.02 -7.53
C ALA A 60 -10.72 12.36 -7.45
N LEU A 61 -10.99 12.85 -6.24
CA LEU A 61 -11.92 13.97 -6.04
C LEU A 61 -11.21 15.26 -5.63
N GLN A 62 -10.26 15.15 -4.70
CA GLN A 62 -9.65 16.32 -4.07
C GLN A 62 -8.19 16.06 -3.72
N ILE A 63 -7.41 17.12 -3.70
CA ILE A 63 -6.01 17.13 -3.28
C ILE A 63 -5.76 18.23 -2.25
N LEU A 64 -4.98 17.94 -1.22
CA LEU A 64 -4.50 18.88 -0.23
C LEU A 64 -3.12 19.41 -0.64
N VAL A 65 -3.02 20.68 -1.03
CA VAL A 65 -1.76 21.30 -1.53
C VAL A 65 -1.09 22.22 -0.52
N GLY A 66 -1.22 21.90 0.76
CA GLY A 66 -0.66 22.69 1.86
C GLY A 66 -1.62 22.76 3.05
N PRO A 67 -1.33 23.62 4.05
CA PRO A 67 -2.12 23.68 5.29
C PRO A 67 -3.59 24.08 5.04
N GLY A 68 -4.46 23.09 4.89
CA GLY A 68 -5.91 23.26 4.75
C GLY A 68 -6.39 23.76 3.37
N GLN A 69 -5.54 23.82 2.35
CA GLN A 69 -5.95 24.20 1.00
C GLN A 69 -6.32 22.95 0.18
N LEU A 70 -7.61 22.78 -0.06
CA LEU A 70 -8.15 21.71 -0.91
C LEU A 70 -8.39 22.25 -2.32
N LEU A 71 -7.86 21.55 -3.32
CA LEU A 71 -8.22 21.74 -4.71
C LEU A 71 -9.09 20.58 -5.19
N SER A 72 -10.04 20.87 -6.08
CA SER A 72 -10.84 19.81 -6.71
C SER A 72 -10.05 19.20 -7.86
N ILE A 73 -10.15 17.88 -8.01
CA ILE A 73 -9.68 17.16 -9.18
C ILE A 73 -10.88 17.02 -10.12
N VAL A 74 -10.85 17.77 -11.21
CA VAL A 74 -11.89 17.77 -12.25
C VAL A 74 -11.67 16.57 -13.16
N ASP A 75 -12.75 15.82 -13.44
CA ASP A 75 -12.71 14.59 -14.24
C ASP A 75 -11.66 13.58 -13.74
N GLY A 76 -11.47 13.52 -12.42
CA GLY A 76 -10.42 12.73 -11.79
C GLY A 76 -10.70 11.24 -11.81
N THR A 77 -9.73 10.44 -12.22
CA THR A 77 -9.78 8.97 -12.17
C THR A 77 -8.77 8.43 -11.18
N PHE A 78 -9.12 7.32 -10.55
CA PHE A 78 -8.25 6.55 -9.67
C PHE A 78 -8.28 5.10 -10.14
N ASN A 79 -7.11 4.49 -10.33
CA ASN A 79 -6.98 3.09 -10.73
C ASN A 79 -5.80 2.44 -10.00
N ILE A 80 -6.03 1.22 -9.52
CA ILE A 80 -5.01 0.27 -9.09
C ILE A 80 -5.30 -1.06 -9.76
N ASP A 81 -4.29 -1.67 -10.38
CA ASP A 81 -4.34 -3.02 -10.92
C ASP A 81 -3.09 -3.79 -10.49
N VAL A 82 -3.27 -4.85 -9.70
CA VAL A 82 -2.17 -5.68 -9.20
C VAL A 82 -2.53 -7.16 -9.23
N ILE A 83 -1.51 -8.01 -9.17
CA ILE A 83 -1.65 -9.46 -8.97
C ILE A 83 -1.20 -9.79 -7.56
N THR A 84 -2.08 -10.39 -6.75
CA THR A 84 -1.80 -10.76 -5.36
C THR A 84 -2.61 -11.98 -4.95
N ASP A 85 -1.93 -13.00 -4.41
CA ASP A 85 -2.57 -14.16 -3.78
C ASP A 85 -2.85 -13.90 -2.29
N GLY A 86 -2.73 -12.65 -1.85
CA GLY A 86 -2.76 -12.28 -0.45
C GLY A 86 -1.49 -12.66 0.31
N THR A 87 -0.43 -13.19 -0.30
CA THR A 87 0.85 -13.48 0.38
C THR A 87 2.03 -12.81 -0.30
N SER A 88 1.89 -12.57 -1.60
CA SER A 88 2.82 -11.92 -2.50
C SER A 88 2.08 -10.89 -3.33
N VAL A 89 2.79 -9.92 -3.87
CA VAL A 89 2.23 -8.97 -4.81
C VAL A 89 3.20 -8.78 -5.97
N SER A 90 2.65 -8.62 -7.16
CA SER A 90 3.36 -8.21 -8.36
C SER A 90 2.50 -7.27 -9.19
N GLY A 91 3.15 -6.45 -10.00
CA GLY A 91 2.47 -5.58 -10.93
C GLY A 91 1.92 -6.30 -12.15
N VAL A 92 1.16 -5.54 -12.94
CA VAL A 92 0.75 -5.86 -14.31
C VAL A 92 1.72 -5.18 -15.30
N ASP A 93 1.55 -5.41 -16.61
CA ASP A 93 2.38 -4.71 -17.60
C ASP A 93 1.99 -3.21 -17.64
N GLY A 94 2.88 -2.33 -17.17
CA GLY A 94 2.66 -0.89 -17.10
C GLY A 94 2.57 -0.41 -15.65
N ASP A 95 2.17 0.85 -15.44
CA ASP A 95 2.00 1.38 -14.09
C ASP A 95 0.81 0.70 -13.38
N ASP A 96 1.04 0.18 -12.18
CA ASP A 96 0.04 -0.52 -11.34
C ASP A 96 -0.92 0.42 -10.61
N PHE A 97 -0.54 1.69 -10.52
CA PHE A 97 -1.31 2.75 -9.88
C PHE A 97 -1.33 3.97 -10.78
N SER A 98 -2.51 4.57 -10.94
CA SER A 98 -2.64 5.85 -11.63
C SER A 98 -3.73 6.75 -11.05
N ILE A 99 -3.41 8.04 -11.00
CA ILE A 99 -4.38 9.11 -10.78
C ILE A 99 -4.25 10.08 -11.94
N THR A 100 -5.37 10.37 -12.60
CA THR A 100 -5.44 11.38 -13.67
C THR A 100 -6.52 12.40 -13.34
N GLY A 101 -6.47 13.56 -14.01
CA GLY A 101 -7.49 14.59 -13.88
C GLY A 101 -6.97 15.99 -14.18
N GLY A 102 -7.83 16.98 -13.96
CA GLY A 102 -7.52 18.39 -14.02
C GLY A 102 -7.47 19.04 -12.64
N LEU A 103 -6.58 20.00 -12.43
CA LEU A 103 -6.58 20.87 -11.25
C LEU A 103 -6.95 22.29 -11.67
N ASP A 104 -7.89 22.86 -10.94
CA ASP A 104 -8.23 24.28 -10.94
C ASP A 104 -7.50 24.92 -9.75
N LEU A 105 -6.39 25.61 -10.02
CA LEU A 105 -5.45 26.10 -9.01
C LEU A 105 -5.91 27.43 -8.41
N ASP A 106 -6.70 28.22 -9.14
CA ASP A 106 -7.20 29.52 -8.70
C ASP A 106 -8.70 29.54 -8.35
N ALA A 107 -9.37 28.40 -8.49
CA ALA A 107 -10.77 28.15 -8.17
C ALA A 107 -11.76 29.00 -9.01
N ASP A 108 -11.41 29.33 -10.25
CA ASP A 108 -12.28 30.07 -11.17
C ASP A 108 -13.27 29.17 -11.94
N GLY A 109 -13.17 27.85 -11.77
CA GLY A 109 -13.98 26.84 -12.44
C GLY A 109 -13.40 26.36 -13.77
N VAL A 110 -12.19 26.80 -14.13
CA VAL A 110 -11.43 26.38 -15.31
C VAL A 110 -10.23 25.56 -14.88
N VAL A 111 -10.00 24.44 -15.58
CA VAL A 111 -8.82 23.60 -15.33
C VAL A 111 -7.57 24.31 -15.83
N ASP A 112 -6.61 24.54 -14.93
CA ASP A 112 -5.31 25.16 -15.23
C ASP A 112 -4.28 24.14 -15.72
N VAL A 113 -4.28 22.96 -15.12
CA VAL A 113 -3.36 21.85 -15.44
C VAL A 113 -4.13 20.54 -15.51
N ALA A 114 -3.82 19.69 -16.49
CA ALA A 114 -4.50 18.42 -16.67
C ALA A 114 -3.56 17.34 -17.18
N GLY A 115 -3.88 16.08 -16.87
CA GLY A 115 -3.18 14.91 -17.35
C GLY A 115 -3.00 13.87 -16.26
N THR A 116 -1.90 13.13 -16.34
CA THR A 116 -1.48 12.18 -15.30
C THR A 116 -0.96 12.95 -14.09
N LEU A 117 -1.62 12.80 -12.95
CA LEU A 117 -1.26 13.43 -11.70
C LEU A 117 -0.22 12.60 -10.94
N LEU A 118 -0.43 11.28 -10.86
CA LEU A 118 0.51 10.31 -10.30
C LEU A 118 0.44 8.99 -11.06
N THR A 119 1.58 8.32 -11.19
CA THR A 119 1.68 6.90 -11.55
C THR A 119 2.70 6.20 -10.66
N GLY A 120 2.56 4.88 -10.49
CA GLY A 120 3.55 4.10 -9.75
C GLY A 120 3.44 2.59 -9.96
N GLU A 121 4.52 1.90 -9.58
CA GLU A 121 4.67 0.45 -9.61
C GLU A 121 4.55 -0.11 -8.20
N ILE A 122 3.92 -1.27 -8.03
CA ILE A 122 3.66 -1.85 -6.72
C ILE A 122 4.96 -2.34 -6.07
N ALA A 123 5.24 -1.83 -4.87
CA ALA A 123 6.40 -2.21 -4.07
C ALA A 123 6.01 -3.10 -2.88
N ALA A 124 4.84 -2.85 -2.27
CA ALA A 124 4.33 -3.68 -1.18
C ALA A 124 2.80 -3.65 -1.09
N PHE A 125 2.25 -4.74 -0.56
CA PHE A 125 0.82 -4.91 -0.32
C PHE A 125 0.59 -5.50 1.07
N GLY A 126 -0.47 -5.05 1.73
CA GLY A 126 -0.99 -5.60 2.97
C GLY A 126 -2.51 -5.60 2.96
N ALA A 127 -3.12 -6.56 3.64
CA ALA A 127 -4.55 -6.58 3.84
C ALA A 127 -4.84 -6.80 5.32
N ASN A 128 -5.96 -6.28 5.82
CA ASN A 128 -6.44 -6.73 7.12
C ASN A 128 -7.20 -8.06 6.98
N ASP A 129 -7.29 -8.79 8.09
CA ASP A 129 -8.03 -10.04 8.21
C ASP A 129 -9.44 -9.83 8.82
N GLN A 130 -9.90 -8.57 8.98
CA GLN A 130 -11.08 -8.20 9.76
C GLN A 130 -11.97 -7.15 9.07
N GLY A 131 -13.24 -7.49 8.82
CA GLY A 131 -14.23 -6.54 8.30
C GLY A 131 -14.16 -6.37 6.77
N PRO A 132 -14.78 -5.33 6.18
CA PRO A 132 -15.06 -5.26 4.74
C PRO A 132 -13.83 -5.14 3.81
N GLY A 133 -12.61 -5.45 4.27
CA GLY A 133 -11.39 -5.33 3.50
C GLY A 133 -10.83 -3.92 3.59
N VAL A 134 -9.72 -3.81 4.31
CA VAL A 134 -8.82 -2.67 4.24
C VAL A 134 -7.53 -3.17 3.61
N PHE A 135 -7.16 -2.54 2.49
CA PHE A 135 -6.01 -2.87 1.69
C PHE A 135 -5.02 -1.71 1.75
N GLU A 136 -3.76 -2.03 1.96
CA GLU A 136 -2.67 -1.06 2.10
C GLU A 136 -1.65 -1.35 1.00
N PHE A 137 -1.31 -0.33 0.23
CA PHE A 137 -0.38 -0.43 -0.88
C PHE A 137 0.77 0.57 -0.69
N VAL A 138 1.95 0.18 -1.15
CA VAL A 138 3.09 1.07 -1.32
C VAL A 138 3.48 1.01 -2.78
N PHE A 139 3.49 2.16 -3.44
CA PHE A 139 3.90 2.30 -4.83
C PHE A 139 5.21 3.08 -4.91
N ASP A 140 6.14 2.59 -5.72
CA ASP A 140 7.28 3.37 -6.19
C ASP A 140 6.76 4.28 -7.33
N LEU A 141 6.79 5.59 -7.11
CA LEU A 141 6.26 6.56 -8.08
C LEU A 141 7.13 6.58 -9.35
N THR A 142 6.47 6.52 -10.50
CA THR A 142 7.11 6.51 -11.83
C THR A 142 6.96 7.85 -12.56
N GLY A 143 6.05 8.71 -12.11
CA GLY A 143 5.89 10.06 -12.61
C GLY A 143 4.53 10.69 -12.30
N GLY A 144 4.18 11.67 -13.12
CA GLY A 144 2.97 12.50 -12.97
C GLY A 144 3.27 13.94 -12.60
N LEU A 145 2.26 14.80 -12.64
CA LEU A 145 2.40 16.23 -12.34
C LEU A 145 2.63 16.52 -10.85
N LEU A 146 2.28 15.60 -9.96
CA LEU A 146 2.42 15.76 -8.50
C LEU A 146 3.68 15.09 -7.94
N ASP A 147 4.38 14.30 -8.76
CA ASP A 147 5.67 13.69 -8.42
C ASP A 147 6.72 14.78 -8.20
N GLY A 148 7.45 14.70 -7.09
CA GLY A 148 8.48 15.65 -6.67
C GLY A 148 7.99 16.97 -6.05
N GLU A 149 6.80 17.46 -6.40
CA GLU A 149 6.22 18.69 -5.82
C GLU A 149 5.49 18.42 -4.49
N LEU A 150 4.46 17.57 -4.54
CA LEU A 150 3.70 17.17 -3.35
C LEU A 150 4.26 15.87 -2.77
N PHE A 151 4.71 14.96 -3.63
CA PHE A 151 5.32 13.69 -3.28
C PHE A 151 6.84 13.80 -3.42
N SER A 152 7.47 14.51 -2.48
CA SER A 152 8.93 14.73 -2.46
C SER A 152 9.76 13.45 -2.20
N LEU A 153 9.09 12.34 -1.88
CA LEU A 153 9.67 11.03 -1.67
C LEU A 153 9.22 10.10 -2.81
N PRO A 154 10.07 9.14 -3.22
CA PRO A 154 9.80 8.29 -4.39
C PRO A 154 8.66 7.29 -4.18
N GLN A 155 7.93 7.36 -3.06
CA GLN A 155 6.90 6.41 -2.70
C GLN A 155 5.62 7.08 -2.23
N ALA A 156 4.50 6.51 -2.69
CA ALA A 156 3.17 6.82 -2.19
C ALA A 156 2.59 5.61 -1.45
N GLY A 157 1.90 5.89 -0.35
CA GLY A 157 1.10 4.92 0.38
C GLY A 157 -0.36 5.13 0.03
N VAL A 158 -1.07 4.04 -0.22
CA VAL A 158 -2.52 4.05 -0.43
C VAL A 158 -3.19 3.17 0.62
N VAL A 159 -4.15 3.72 1.35
CA VAL A 159 -5.05 2.94 2.21
C VAL A 159 -6.42 2.94 1.55
N LEU A 160 -6.85 1.78 1.07
CA LEU A 160 -8.12 1.54 0.37
C LEU A 160 -9.07 0.76 1.27
N GLY A 161 -10.19 1.36 1.63
CA GLY A 161 -11.32 0.68 2.22
C GLY A 161 -12.31 0.26 1.13
N ALA A 162 -12.66 -1.03 1.06
CA ALA A 162 -13.69 -1.47 0.12
C ALA A 162 -15.13 -1.15 0.59
N ASP A 163 -15.28 -0.59 1.80
CA ASP A 163 -16.51 -0.08 2.41
C ASP A 163 -17.69 -1.08 2.45
N GLY A 164 -18.81 -0.69 3.08
CA GLY A 164 -19.81 -1.57 3.71
C GLY A 164 -20.55 -2.62 2.85
N ASN A 165 -20.24 -2.76 1.57
CA ASN A 165 -20.80 -3.79 0.68
C ASN A 165 -19.77 -4.83 0.21
N SER A 166 -18.53 -4.75 0.67
CA SER A 166 -17.49 -5.73 0.34
C SER A 166 -17.82 -7.14 0.83
N THR A 167 -17.59 -8.13 -0.03
CA THR A 167 -17.69 -9.56 0.30
C THR A 167 -16.38 -10.19 0.77
N TYR A 168 -15.32 -9.39 0.96
CA TYR A 168 -14.04 -9.89 1.45
C TYR A 168 -14.19 -10.50 2.85
N ALA A 169 -13.68 -11.72 3.01
CA ALA A 169 -13.85 -12.53 4.22
C ALA A 169 -12.57 -12.67 5.06
N GLY A 170 -11.57 -11.82 4.81
CA GLY A 170 -10.28 -11.85 5.51
C GLY A 170 -9.24 -12.78 4.89
N ASN A 171 -9.47 -13.29 3.67
CA ASN A 171 -8.53 -14.08 2.90
C ASN A 171 -8.80 -13.96 1.40
N PHE A 172 -7.87 -14.49 0.59
CA PHE A 172 -7.86 -14.42 -0.86
C PHE A 172 -8.18 -15.77 -1.52
N ASP A 173 -8.77 -16.71 -0.78
CA ASP A 173 -9.13 -18.05 -1.29
C ASP A 173 -10.35 -18.03 -2.23
N SER A 174 -11.08 -16.92 -2.28
CA SER A 174 -12.28 -16.76 -3.11
C SER A 174 -12.39 -15.34 -3.65
N SER A 175 -12.91 -15.21 -4.88
CA SER A 175 -13.21 -13.92 -5.51
C SER A 175 -14.15 -13.09 -4.64
N PHE A 176 -13.90 -11.78 -4.57
CA PHE A 176 -14.73 -10.85 -3.79
C PHE A 176 -14.89 -9.53 -4.53
N SER A 177 -15.92 -8.77 -4.15
CA SER A 177 -16.06 -7.38 -4.60
C SER A 177 -16.89 -6.55 -3.64
N ASN A 178 -16.90 -5.23 -3.83
CA ASN A 178 -17.80 -4.31 -3.14
C ASN A 178 -18.96 -3.80 -4.00
N LEU A 179 -19.18 -4.39 -5.18
CA LEU A 179 -20.18 -3.93 -6.15
C LEU A 179 -21.60 -4.14 -5.64
N MET A 180 -22.42 -3.10 -5.65
CA MET A 180 -23.83 -3.19 -5.26
C MET A 180 -24.61 -3.96 -6.32
N GLY A 181 -25.05 -5.18 -5.96
CA GLY A 181 -25.76 -6.06 -6.89
C GLY A 181 -24.88 -6.59 -8.03
N GLY A 182 -23.55 -6.48 -7.94
CA GLY A 182 -22.61 -6.94 -8.97
C GLY A 182 -22.49 -6.03 -10.19
N PHE A 183 -22.95 -4.77 -10.13
CA PHE A 183 -22.86 -3.82 -11.23
C PHE A 183 -21.63 -2.92 -11.08
N ALA A 184 -20.86 -2.75 -12.15
CA ALA A 184 -19.75 -1.81 -12.19
C ALA A 184 -20.22 -0.35 -12.02
N GLY A 185 -19.37 0.49 -11.44
CA GLY A 185 -19.61 1.88 -11.07
C GLY A 185 -20.50 2.05 -9.84
N THR A 186 -20.68 1.01 -9.03
CA THR A 186 -21.54 1.04 -7.84
C THR A 186 -20.82 0.76 -6.53
N GLY A 187 -19.51 0.53 -6.61
CA GLY A 187 -18.63 0.38 -5.48
C GLY A 187 -18.65 1.64 -4.60
N THR A 188 -18.61 1.42 -3.30
CA THR A 188 -18.63 2.50 -2.31
C THR A 188 -17.25 2.74 -1.71
N GLY A 189 -16.21 2.13 -2.26
CA GLY A 189 -14.87 2.17 -1.69
C GLY A 189 -14.30 3.58 -1.66
N SER A 190 -13.36 3.78 -0.75
CA SER A 190 -12.67 5.04 -0.53
C SER A 190 -11.18 4.79 -0.32
N ALA A 191 -10.35 5.68 -0.86
CA ALA A 191 -8.92 5.59 -0.71
C ALA A 191 -8.29 6.92 -0.30
N ASP A 192 -7.28 6.81 0.54
CA ASP A 192 -6.36 7.88 0.90
C ASP A 192 -4.99 7.58 0.26
N THR A 193 -4.49 8.52 -0.54
CA THR A 193 -3.13 8.48 -1.09
C THR A 193 -2.30 9.58 -0.44
N ALA A 194 -1.15 9.21 0.15
CA ALA A 194 -0.24 10.16 0.79
C ALA A 194 1.24 9.74 0.61
N PRO A 195 2.21 10.67 0.64
CA PRO A 195 3.63 10.33 0.62
C PRO A 195 4.00 9.50 1.86
N ILE A 196 4.83 8.46 1.68
CA ILE A 196 5.32 7.68 2.81
C ILE A 196 6.56 8.36 3.39
N PRO A 197 6.54 8.80 4.66
CA PRO A 197 7.73 9.39 5.28
C PRO A 197 8.87 8.38 5.34
N GLU A 198 10.11 8.85 5.07
CA GLU A 198 11.28 7.99 5.22
C GLU A 198 11.30 7.33 6.61
N PRO A 199 11.59 6.03 6.70
CA PRO A 199 11.69 5.37 7.99
C PRO A 199 12.71 6.09 8.87
N GLY A 200 12.29 6.53 10.06
CA GLY A 200 13.17 7.16 11.07
C GLY A 200 14.38 6.30 11.48
N THR A 201 14.44 5.06 11.00
CA THR A 201 15.61 4.17 11.07
C THR A 201 16.86 4.77 10.44
N LEU A 202 16.76 5.62 9.40
CA LEU A 202 17.93 6.32 8.84
C LEU A 202 18.49 7.35 9.81
N LEU A 203 17.61 8.09 10.50
CA LEU A 203 18.00 9.00 11.60
C LEU A 203 18.57 8.21 12.79
N LEU A 204 17.98 7.07 13.13
CA LEU A 204 18.47 6.20 14.20
C LEU A 204 19.84 5.59 13.86
N LEU A 205 20.03 5.14 12.62
CA LEU A 205 21.29 4.61 12.11
C LEU A 205 22.35 5.71 12.11
N GLY A 206 22.01 6.89 11.59
CA GLY A 206 22.90 8.06 11.56
C GLY A 206 23.33 8.49 12.97
N SER A 207 22.38 8.57 13.90
CA SER A 207 22.68 8.91 15.31
C SER A 207 23.46 7.81 16.03
N GLY A 208 23.19 6.54 15.73
CA GLY A 208 23.93 5.39 16.23
C GLY A 208 25.39 5.39 15.80
N ILE A 209 25.66 5.63 14.51
CA ILE A 209 27.03 5.74 13.96
C ILE A 209 27.76 6.93 14.58
N ALA A 210 27.11 8.10 14.66
CA ALA A 210 27.69 9.29 15.27
C ALA A 210 28.06 9.04 16.76
N GLY A 211 27.20 8.35 17.51
CA GLY A 211 27.46 7.92 18.88
C GLY A 211 28.67 7.00 19.00
N LEU A 212 28.78 5.98 18.14
CA LEU A 212 29.91 5.04 18.09
C LEU A 212 31.25 5.74 17.76
N VAL A 213 31.27 6.63 16.77
CA VAL A 213 32.46 7.42 16.43
C VAL A 213 32.88 8.34 17.58
N GLY A 214 31.90 8.98 18.24
CA GLY A 214 32.14 9.80 19.42
C GLY A 214 32.75 9.01 20.58
N PHE A 215 32.22 7.83 20.86
CA PHE A 215 32.70 6.96 21.94
C PHE A 215 34.09 6.39 21.65
N GLY A 216 34.35 5.95 20.41
CA GLY A 216 35.64 5.40 19.98
C GLY A 216 36.80 6.40 20.05
N ARG A 217 36.54 7.71 19.90
CA ARG A 217 37.56 8.76 20.04
C ARG A 217 37.93 9.05 21.49
N ARG A 218 37.06 8.72 22.46
CA ARG A 218 37.30 9.00 23.88
C ARG A 218 38.24 7.99 24.54
N GLY A 219 38.34 6.76 24.03
CA GLY A 219 39.23 5.71 24.56
C GLY A 219 40.69 5.76 24.09
N ARG A 220 41.07 6.74 23.25
CA ARG A 220 42.44 6.93 22.74
C ARG A 220 43.17 8.13 23.35
N ARG A 221 42.60 8.77 24.38
CA ARG A 221 43.28 9.75 25.24
C ARG A 221 43.45 9.15 26.62
#